data_AF-A0A7H0HAA9-F1
#
_entry.id   AF-A0A7H0HAA9-F1
#
_cell.length_a   1.000
_cell.length_b   1.000
_cell.length_c   1.000
_cell.angle_alpha   90.00
_cell.angle_beta   90.00
_cell.angle_gamma   90.00
#
_symmetry.space_group_name_H-M   'P 1'
#
loop_
_entity.id
_entity.type
_entity.pdbx_description
1 polymer ?
#
loop_
_entity_poly.entity_id
_entity_poly.type
_entity_poly.pdbx_seq_one_letter_code
_entity_poly.pdbx_strand_id
1 'polypeptide(L)'
;MYRYSAANAHGRDMHEAVDILESAISRTDPAEVYSVTHKALASALKVIARADDSSGIIGDACRRLLELHPRAAAAARTPAGKLIDWMMKFQFDDDEVDYFELDPVAYAPALGEVGVASYRKRLAEVEAKLGPRPANRWQSGHSHEWFTLDWNAQRLAVFDHDIDAIIRTHAKDRKVAAWLEDTAEAFEEIGEIELAIDWAKQATDFDRGHQSLKAADYWCGLLDAHRPAEALDARLSVFRKWPSSTSAARLHKASGKSWPDYRDEVVATLAASPRDAVLFALLTLKDSEFAWNLAHSLALDSDHTWSEVVKAYEQVDPIATLPIHQRLVENELVEAGAQHYRLAARRLAKMRKLSAGSEKSAEVNDLIAALREIHRRRPRLQQEFDRAGLP
;
A
#
# COMPACT_ATOMS: atom_id res chain seq x y z
N MET A 1 6.33 11.71 -19.66
CA MET A 1 6.44 10.27 -20.03
C MET A 1 7.90 9.79 -20.14
N TYR A 2 8.79 10.43 -20.92
CA TYR A 2 10.22 10.01 -21.03
C TYR A 2 11.01 10.04 -19.71
N ARG A 3 10.76 11.03 -18.83
CA ARG A 3 11.44 11.12 -17.52
C ARG A 3 10.99 10.03 -16.54
N TYR A 4 9.71 9.67 -16.56
CA TYR A 4 9.15 8.60 -15.71
C TYR A 4 9.73 7.22 -16.04
N SER A 5 9.85 6.85 -17.32
CA SER A 5 10.45 5.57 -17.71
C SER A 5 11.94 5.47 -17.35
N ALA A 6 12.67 6.59 -17.47
CA ALA A 6 14.08 6.66 -17.12
C ALA A 6 14.30 6.57 -15.60
N ALA A 7 13.48 7.28 -14.80
CA ALA A 7 13.51 7.18 -13.33
C ALA A 7 13.23 5.74 -12.86
N ASN A 8 12.23 5.07 -13.45
CA ASN A 8 11.94 3.67 -13.12
C ASN A 8 13.04 2.69 -13.54
N ALA A 9 13.72 2.93 -14.66
CA ALA A 9 14.88 2.13 -15.05
C ALA A 9 16.02 2.31 -14.07
N HIS A 10 16.34 3.56 -13.73
CA HIS A 10 17.38 3.86 -12.76
C HIS A 10 17.08 3.28 -11.37
N GLY A 11 15.83 3.35 -10.90
CA GLY A 11 15.44 2.74 -9.62
C GLY A 11 15.63 1.22 -9.60
N ARG A 12 15.39 0.52 -10.73
CA ARG A 12 15.72 -0.91 -10.83
C ARG A 12 17.22 -1.16 -10.71
N ASP A 13 18.04 -0.39 -11.43
CA ASP A 13 19.50 -0.50 -11.35
C ASP A 13 20.01 -0.22 -9.92
N MET A 14 19.39 0.74 -9.22
CA MET A 14 19.69 1.01 -7.81
C MET A 14 19.37 -0.19 -6.93
N HIS A 15 18.19 -0.83 -7.08
CA HIS A 15 17.85 -2.02 -6.31
C HIS A 15 18.83 -3.17 -6.55
N GLU A 16 19.23 -3.43 -7.81
CA GLU A 16 20.23 -4.44 -8.12
C GLU A 16 21.58 -4.12 -7.45
N ALA A 17 21.99 -2.84 -7.44
CA ALA A 17 23.20 -2.41 -6.76
C ALA A 17 23.11 -2.56 -5.23
N VAL A 18 21.93 -2.30 -4.64
CA VAL A 18 21.69 -2.50 -3.21
C VAL A 18 21.73 -3.99 -2.85
N ASP A 19 21.15 -4.87 -3.67
CA ASP A 19 21.25 -6.33 -3.49
C ASP A 19 22.72 -6.80 -3.43
N ILE A 20 23.57 -6.23 -4.29
CA ILE A 20 25.01 -6.51 -4.29
C ILE A 20 25.63 -6.06 -2.97
N LEU A 21 25.35 -4.85 -2.50
CA LEU A 21 25.91 -4.31 -1.25
C LEU A 21 25.45 -5.11 -0.02
N GLU A 22 24.18 -5.49 0.05
CA GLU A 22 23.63 -6.33 1.11
C GLU A 22 24.32 -7.69 1.15
N SER A 23 24.55 -8.31 -0.01
CA SER A 23 25.26 -9.60 -0.09
C SER A 23 26.74 -9.49 0.31
N ALA A 24 27.36 -8.33 0.09
CA ALA A 24 28.78 -8.08 0.35
C ALA A 24 29.11 -7.96 1.84
N ILE A 25 28.13 -7.64 2.71
CA ILE A 25 28.37 -7.38 4.15
C ILE A 25 29.06 -8.53 4.89
N SER A 26 28.88 -9.77 4.42
CA SER A 26 29.47 -10.99 5.01
C SER A 26 30.67 -11.54 4.24
N ARG A 27 30.99 -10.95 3.07
CA ARG A 27 31.92 -11.53 2.09
C ARG A 27 33.09 -10.62 1.74
N THR A 28 32.94 -9.33 1.99
CA THR A 28 33.88 -8.28 1.61
C THR A 28 34.38 -7.57 2.88
N ASP A 29 35.50 -6.86 2.78
CA ASP A 29 36.01 -6.02 3.86
C ASP A 29 34.92 -5.04 4.34
N PRO A 30 34.54 -5.05 5.63
CA PRO A 30 33.48 -4.19 6.14
C PRO A 30 33.73 -2.70 5.93
N ALA A 31 34.99 -2.25 5.97
CA ALA A 31 35.32 -0.84 5.74
C ALA A 31 35.05 -0.42 4.28
N GLU A 32 35.33 -1.30 3.32
CA GLU A 32 34.97 -1.11 1.91
C GLU A 32 33.45 -1.05 1.74
N VAL A 33 32.71 -2.02 2.30
CA VAL A 33 31.23 -2.07 2.20
C VAL A 33 30.61 -0.80 2.78
N TYR A 34 31.06 -0.34 3.94
CA TYR A 34 30.60 0.91 4.54
C TYR A 34 30.90 2.12 3.66
N SER A 35 32.13 2.24 3.15
CA SER A 35 32.54 3.34 2.28
C SER A 35 31.69 3.43 1.01
N VAL A 36 31.42 2.29 0.36
CA VAL A 36 30.57 2.25 -0.84
C VAL A 36 29.12 2.55 -0.49
N THR A 37 28.57 1.93 0.56
CA THR A 37 27.19 2.18 1.01
C THR A 37 26.96 3.65 1.34
N HIS A 38 27.89 4.27 2.08
CA HIS A 38 27.81 5.68 2.45
C HIS A 38 27.84 6.61 1.22
N LYS A 39 28.69 6.32 0.23
CA LYS A 39 28.73 7.08 -1.03
C LYS A 39 27.48 6.84 -1.88
N ALA A 40 26.99 5.61 -1.93
CA ALA A 40 25.78 5.24 -2.65
C ALA A 40 24.57 5.98 -2.08
N LEU A 41 24.42 6.00 -0.75
CA LEU A 41 23.37 6.76 -0.06
C LEU A 41 23.44 8.25 -0.39
N ALA A 42 24.62 8.87 -0.25
CA ALA A 42 24.80 10.29 -0.57
C ALA A 42 24.49 10.61 -2.06
N SER A 43 24.76 9.68 -2.97
CA SER A 43 24.42 9.82 -4.39
C SER A 43 22.92 9.63 -4.65
N ALA A 44 22.30 8.63 -4.01
CA ALA A 44 20.90 8.30 -4.15
C ALA A 44 19.99 9.46 -3.72
N LEU A 45 20.32 10.12 -2.60
CA LEU A 45 19.59 11.30 -2.10
C LEU A 45 19.62 12.47 -3.09
N LYS A 46 20.75 12.69 -3.76
CA LYS A 46 20.86 13.72 -4.81
C LYS A 46 20.04 13.37 -6.05
N VAL A 47 19.95 12.09 -6.37
CA VAL A 47 19.16 11.62 -7.52
C VAL A 47 17.67 11.80 -7.24
N ILE A 48 17.18 11.33 -6.10
CA ILE A 48 15.75 11.36 -5.78
C ILE A 48 15.23 12.81 -5.66
N ALA A 49 16.03 13.74 -5.13
CA ALA A 49 15.69 15.17 -5.09
C ALA A 49 15.38 15.79 -6.47
N ARG A 50 15.80 15.13 -7.57
CA ARG A 50 15.70 15.63 -8.95
C ARG A 50 14.89 14.71 -9.88
N ALA A 51 14.49 13.54 -9.39
CA ALA A 51 13.83 12.51 -10.19
C ALA A 51 12.29 12.58 -10.08
N ASP A 52 11.61 12.17 -11.15
CA ASP A 52 10.16 11.89 -11.10
C ASP A 52 9.95 10.49 -10.53
N ASP A 53 10.01 10.39 -9.21
CA ASP A 53 9.82 9.14 -8.46
C ASP A 53 8.35 8.92 -8.06
N SER A 54 7.41 9.31 -8.92
CA SER A 54 5.97 9.11 -8.65
C SER A 54 5.60 7.62 -8.47
N SER A 55 6.47 6.68 -8.88
CA SER A 55 6.31 5.25 -8.60
C SER A 55 6.85 4.80 -7.23
N GLY A 56 7.68 5.63 -6.58
CA GLY A 56 8.32 5.35 -5.29
C GLY A 56 9.55 4.45 -5.34
N ILE A 57 9.96 3.96 -6.51
CA ILE A 57 11.03 2.96 -6.65
C ILE A 57 12.41 3.48 -6.23
N ILE A 58 12.71 4.75 -6.51
CA ILE A 58 13.98 5.36 -6.08
C ILE A 58 13.94 5.59 -4.57
N GLY A 59 12.80 6.03 -4.03
CA GLY A 59 12.55 6.17 -2.60
C GLY A 59 12.71 4.87 -1.85
N ASP A 60 12.18 3.77 -2.39
CA ASP A 60 12.34 2.43 -1.83
C ASP A 60 13.81 2.01 -1.79
N ALA A 61 14.58 2.29 -2.86
CA ALA A 61 16.02 2.03 -2.87
C ALA A 61 16.80 2.89 -1.85
N CYS A 62 16.41 4.15 -1.66
CA CYS A 62 16.98 5.02 -0.63
C CYS A 62 16.71 4.47 0.78
N ARG A 63 15.49 4.01 1.07
CA ARG A 63 15.15 3.40 2.37
C ARG A 63 15.96 2.14 2.63
N ARG A 64 16.14 1.27 1.63
CA ARG A 64 17.03 0.10 1.76
C ARG A 64 18.49 0.48 2.05
N LEU A 65 19.01 1.55 1.43
CA LEU A 65 20.35 2.06 1.74
C LEU A 65 20.44 2.62 3.17
N LEU A 66 19.40 3.30 3.64
CA LEU A 66 19.30 3.81 5.01
C LEU A 66 19.23 2.67 6.04
N GLU A 67 18.58 1.56 5.73
CA GLU A 67 18.57 0.34 6.55
C GLU A 67 19.92 -0.39 6.54
N LEU A 68 20.63 -0.40 5.40
CA LEU A 68 21.94 -1.03 5.26
C LEU A 68 23.06 -0.23 5.94
N HIS A 69 23.00 1.10 5.88
CA HIS A 69 24.05 1.99 6.39
C HIS A 69 24.46 1.74 7.85
N PRO A 70 23.54 1.67 8.84
CA PRO A 70 23.90 1.40 10.23
C PRO A 70 24.54 0.01 10.42
N ARG A 71 24.06 -1.01 9.69
CA ARG A 71 24.62 -2.37 9.72
C ARG A 71 26.05 -2.39 9.20
N ALA A 72 26.30 -1.72 8.08
CA ALA A 72 27.63 -1.58 7.51
C ALA A 72 28.54 -0.74 8.44
N ALA A 73 28.02 0.33 9.05
CA ALA A 73 28.77 1.16 9.99
C ALA A 73 29.25 0.39 11.23
N ALA A 74 28.37 -0.46 11.78
CA ALA A 74 28.67 -1.33 12.90
C ALA A 74 29.72 -2.39 12.52
N ALA A 75 29.56 -3.06 11.37
CA ALA A 75 30.51 -4.05 10.88
C ALA A 75 31.91 -3.45 10.63
N ALA A 76 31.95 -2.23 10.07
CA ALA A 76 33.19 -1.48 9.83
C ALA A 76 33.81 -0.87 11.10
N ARG A 77 33.12 -0.93 12.26
CA ARG A 77 33.52 -0.26 13.51
C ARG A 77 33.82 1.21 13.28
N THR A 78 32.91 1.88 12.58
CA THR A 78 33.07 3.30 12.24
C THR A 78 33.20 4.14 13.51
N PRO A 79 34.15 5.09 13.61
CA PRO A 79 34.28 5.94 14.79
C PRO A 79 32.98 6.71 15.08
N ALA A 80 32.41 6.50 16.27
CA ALA A 80 31.11 7.06 16.65
C ALA A 80 31.01 8.58 16.45
N GLY A 81 32.08 9.35 16.74
CA GLY A 81 32.10 10.79 16.51
C GLY A 81 31.86 11.19 15.04
N LYS A 82 32.51 10.50 14.10
CA LYS A 82 32.30 10.75 12.65
C LYS A 82 30.89 10.37 12.21
N LEU A 83 30.36 9.30 12.79
CA LEU A 83 29.00 8.85 12.48
C LEU A 83 27.96 9.83 13.01
N ILE A 84 28.11 10.29 14.25
CA ILE A 84 27.27 11.33 14.86
C ILE A 84 27.32 12.63 14.06
N ASP A 85 28.51 13.09 13.66
CA ASP A 85 28.65 14.30 12.83
C ASP A 85 27.86 14.18 11.52
N TRP A 86 27.92 13.02 10.88
CA TRP A 86 27.12 12.75 9.68
C TRP A 86 25.62 12.68 9.97
N MET A 87 25.19 11.96 11.02
CA MET A 87 23.78 11.84 11.39
C MET A 87 23.16 13.21 11.72
N MET A 88 23.90 14.06 12.44
CA MET A 88 23.44 15.42 12.75
C MET A 88 23.33 16.26 11.48
N LYS A 89 24.33 16.19 10.59
CA LYS A 89 24.28 16.90 9.32
C LYS A 89 23.12 16.44 8.45
N PHE A 90 22.91 15.13 8.32
CA PHE A 90 21.83 14.56 7.52
C PHE A 90 20.46 15.07 7.98
N GLN A 91 20.21 15.11 9.29
CA GLN A 91 18.88 15.42 9.80
C GLN A 91 18.59 16.91 9.97
N PHE A 92 19.62 17.76 10.10
CA PHE A 92 19.43 19.20 10.41
C PHE A 92 19.97 20.15 9.33
N ASP A 93 20.92 19.72 8.48
CA ASP A 93 21.62 20.60 7.53
C ASP A 93 21.34 20.26 6.04
N ASP A 94 20.60 19.18 5.73
CA ASP A 94 20.37 18.74 4.35
C ASP A 94 19.05 19.30 3.79
N ASP A 95 19.13 20.42 3.09
CA ASP A 95 17.98 21.14 2.51
C ASP A 95 17.40 20.47 1.25
N GLU A 96 18.04 19.42 0.69
CA GLU A 96 17.58 18.80 -0.57
C GLU A 96 16.54 17.69 -0.36
N VAL A 97 16.53 17.01 0.80
CA VAL A 97 15.68 15.85 1.07
C VAL A 97 15.24 15.81 2.55
N ASP A 98 14.00 16.20 2.82
CA ASP A 98 13.43 16.32 4.18
C ASP A 98 12.43 15.20 4.56
N TYR A 99 12.23 14.22 3.68
CA TYR A 99 11.25 13.14 3.81
C TYR A 99 11.86 11.77 4.12
N PHE A 100 13.13 11.72 4.56
CA PHE A 100 13.75 10.53 5.13
C PHE A 100 14.24 10.81 6.54
N GLU A 101 14.01 9.86 7.42
CA GLU A 101 14.45 9.90 8.81
C GLU A 101 15.55 8.86 9.07
N LEU A 102 16.46 9.17 9.99
CA LEU A 102 17.42 8.19 10.52
C LEU A 102 16.82 7.55 11.76
N ASP A 103 17.00 6.25 11.94
CA ASP A 103 16.58 5.56 13.16
C ASP A 103 17.75 5.38 14.15
N PRO A 104 17.80 6.15 15.27
CA PRO A 104 18.80 5.96 16.32
C PRO A 104 18.90 4.54 16.86
N VAL A 105 17.81 3.77 16.90
CA VAL A 105 17.81 2.37 17.36
C VAL A 105 18.70 1.53 16.44
N ALA A 106 18.52 1.66 15.12
CA ALA A 106 19.33 0.96 14.12
C ALA A 106 20.83 1.31 14.21
N TYR A 107 21.16 2.55 14.56
CA TYR A 107 22.56 3.00 14.72
C TYR A 107 23.19 2.64 16.07
N ALA A 108 22.41 2.24 17.07
CA ALA A 108 22.93 1.97 18.41
C ALA A 108 24.08 0.93 18.44
N PRO A 109 24.06 -0.18 17.67
CA PRO A 109 25.18 -1.11 17.61
C PRO A 109 26.50 -0.49 17.11
N ALA A 110 26.44 0.50 16.22
CA ALA A 110 27.62 1.21 15.71
C ALA A 110 28.12 2.29 16.67
N LEU A 111 27.20 2.93 17.40
CA LEU A 111 27.49 4.01 18.34
C LEU A 111 28.00 3.49 19.70
N GLY A 112 27.44 2.37 20.18
CA GLY A 112 27.58 1.92 21.56
C GLY A 112 26.99 2.92 22.57
N GLU A 113 27.00 2.56 23.85
CA GLU A 113 26.39 3.37 24.92
C GLU A 113 26.95 4.80 24.99
N VAL A 114 28.28 4.94 24.89
CA VAL A 114 28.96 6.25 24.92
C VAL A 114 28.60 7.09 23.70
N GLY A 115 28.49 6.47 22.53
CA GLY A 115 28.09 7.16 21.29
C GLY A 115 26.64 7.63 21.35
N VAL A 116 25.72 6.79 21.84
CA VAL A 116 24.31 7.18 22.03
C VAL A 116 24.19 8.34 23.03
N ALA A 117 24.93 8.31 24.15
CA ALA A 117 24.96 9.42 25.10
C ALA A 117 25.49 10.73 24.48
N SER A 118 26.54 10.63 23.65
CA SER A 118 27.09 11.78 22.90
C SER A 118 26.08 12.31 21.87
N TYR A 119 25.35 11.42 21.20
CA TYR A 119 24.30 11.78 20.25
C TYR A 119 23.15 12.52 20.94
N ARG A 120 22.68 12.04 22.10
CA ARG A 120 21.67 12.74 22.92
C ARG A 120 22.12 14.15 23.32
N LYS A 121 23.39 14.30 23.70
CA LYS A 121 23.96 15.61 24.03
C LYS A 121 23.90 16.57 22.83
N ARG A 122 24.23 16.09 21.62
CA ARG A 122 24.16 16.88 20.39
C ARG A 122 22.74 17.31 20.04
N LEU A 123 21.75 16.44 20.23
CA LEU A 123 20.33 16.78 20.07
C LEU A 123 19.89 17.87 21.07
N ALA A 124 20.26 17.74 22.34
CA ALA A 124 19.96 18.74 23.37
C ALA A 124 20.62 20.11 23.08
N GLU A 125 21.83 20.12 22.52
CA GLU A 125 22.50 21.35 22.07
C GLU A 125 21.76 22.04 20.91
N VAL A 126 21.07 21.30 20.05
CA VAL A 126 20.18 21.86 19.02
C VAL A 126 18.93 22.42 19.67
N GLU A 127 18.23 21.62 20.48
CA GLU A 127 16.99 22.03 21.16
C GLU A 127 17.18 23.33 21.97
N ALA A 128 18.27 23.45 22.71
CA ALA A 128 18.60 24.64 23.50
C ALA A 128 18.73 25.93 22.67
N LYS A 129 19.02 25.83 21.36
CA LYS A 129 19.15 26.98 20.45
C LYS A 129 17.82 27.39 19.81
N LEU A 130 16.82 26.51 19.80
CA LEU A 130 15.52 26.77 19.15
C LEU A 130 14.58 27.63 20.01
N GLY A 131 14.89 27.82 21.30
CA GLY A 131 14.06 28.57 22.24
C GLY A 131 12.87 27.74 22.76
N PRO A 132 11.79 28.39 23.25
CA PRO A 132 10.67 27.69 23.83
C PRO A 132 9.94 26.84 22.79
N ARG A 133 9.59 25.62 23.19
CA ARG A 133 8.88 24.68 22.33
C ARG A 133 7.49 25.20 21.94
N PRO A 134 7.16 25.25 20.63
CA PRO A 134 5.87 25.77 20.18
C PRO A 134 4.73 24.78 20.49
N ALA A 135 3.53 25.30 20.76
CA ALA A 135 2.33 24.47 20.90
C ALA A 135 1.92 23.81 19.57
N ASN A 136 2.21 24.48 18.46
CA ASN A 136 2.02 23.97 17.11
C ASN A 136 3.31 24.17 16.30
N ARG A 137 4.00 23.08 15.95
CA ARG A 137 5.27 23.11 15.20
C ARG A 137 5.17 23.85 13.87
N TRP A 138 4.03 23.78 13.18
CA TRP A 138 3.81 24.41 11.89
C TRP A 138 3.81 25.94 11.93
N GLN A 139 3.73 26.52 13.14
CA GLN A 139 3.79 27.97 13.35
C GLN A 139 5.22 28.45 13.67
N SER A 140 6.18 27.54 13.80
CA SER A 140 7.58 27.85 14.07
C SER A 140 8.37 27.99 12.78
N GLY A 141 9.31 28.94 12.75
CA GLY A 141 10.36 29.00 11.73
C GLY A 141 11.33 27.81 11.77
N HIS A 142 11.29 27.01 12.84
CA HIS A 142 12.10 25.80 13.06
C HIS A 142 11.26 24.52 13.03
N SER A 143 10.22 24.48 12.18
CA SER A 143 9.27 23.35 12.13
C SER A 143 9.95 22.02 11.81
N HIS A 144 11.01 22.04 11.00
CA HIS A 144 11.80 20.87 10.63
C HIS A 144 12.59 20.35 11.85
N GLU A 145 13.34 21.22 12.50
CA GLU A 145 14.19 20.87 13.65
C GLU A 145 13.35 20.33 14.81
N TRP A 146 12.17 20.91 15.08
CA TRP A 146 11.25 20.38 16.09
C TRP A 146 10.74 18.98 15.75
N PHE A 147 10.51 18.67 14.48
CA PHE A 147 10.11 17.32 14.07
C PHE A 147 11.24 16.33 14.17
N THR A 148 12.43 16.70 13.72
CA THR A 148 13.62 15.87 13.86
C THR A 148 13.88 15.54 15.32
N LEU A 149 13.73 16.51 16.23
CA LEU A 149 13.85 16.28 17.67
C LEU A 149 12.76 15.34 18.20
N ASP A 150 11.52 15.49 17.74
CA ASP A 150 10.39 14.63 18.15
C ASP A 150 10.56 13.19 17.68
N TRP A 151 10.95 13.01 16.43
CA TRP A 151 11.29 11.73 15.85
C TRP A 151 12.42 11.05 16.65
N ASN A 152 13.49 11.79 16.94
CA ASN A 152 14.59 11.24 17.73
C ASN A 152 14.16 10.90 19.16
N ALA A 153 13.31 11.70 19.80
CA ALA A 153 12.79 11.40 21.12
C ALA A 153 11.93 10.12 21.13
N GLN A 154 11.10 9.92 20.10
CA GLN A 154 10.32 8.69 19.91
C GLN A 154 11.23 7.46 19.81
N ARG A 155 12.18 7.47 18.87
CA ARG A 155 13.08 6.34 18.65
C ARG A 155 14.02 6.07 19.81
N LEU A 156 14.48 7.11 20.51
CA LEU A 156 15.29 6.94 21.71
C LEU A 156 14.49 6.37 22.89
N ALA A 157 13.18 6.63 22.98
CA ALA A 157 12.32 5.97 23.98
C ALA A 157 12.18 4.47 23.71
N VAL A 158 12.07 4.09 22.42
CA VAL A 158 12.12 2.69 21.98
C VAL A 158 13.46 2.05 22.33
N PHE A 159 14.58 2.73 22.01
CA PHE A 159 15.92 2.26 22.36
C PHE A 159 16.09 1.99 23.86
N ASP A 160 15.51 2.85 24.71
CA ASP A 160 15.60 2.71 26.17
C ASP A 160 14.64 1.65 26.74
N HIS A 161 13.75 1.08 25.91
CA HIS A 161 12.63 0.24 26.35
C HIS A 161 11.77 0.95 27.43
N ASP A 162 11.66 2.29 27.37
CA ASP A 162 10.92 3.09 28.36
C ASP A 162 9.45 3.23 27.93
N ILE A 163 8.60 2.40 28.53
CA ILE A 163 7.15 2.37 28.31
C ILE A 163 6.51 3.75 28.51
N ASP A 164 6.88 4.47 29.57
CA ASP A 164 6.29 5.78 29.87
C ASP A 164 6.74 6.82 28.85
N ALA A 165 8.01 6.78 28.43
CA ALA A 165 8.50 7.66 27.39
C ALA A 165 7.88 7.37 26.01
N ILE A 166 7.67 6.10 25.66
CA ILE A 166 6.96 5.70 24.44
C ILE A 166 5.56 6.30 24.44
N ILE A 167 4.79 6.12 25.51
CA ILE A 167 3.44 6.68 25.64
C ILE A 167 3.46 8.20 25.50
N ARG A 168 4.40 8.89 26.17
CA ARG A 168 4.50 10.37 26.10
C ARG A 168 4.82 10.88 24.70
N THR A 169 5.69 10.19 23.96
CA THR A 169 6.25 10.66 22.68
C THR A 169 5.43 10.24 21.46
N HIS A 170 4.84 9.04 21.48
CA HIS A 170 4.05 8.50 20.36
C HIS A 170 2.58 8.93 20.48
N ALA A 171 1.96 8.64 21.63
CA ALA A 171 0.52 8.84 21.79
C ALA A 171 0.11 10.33 21.90
N LYS A 172 1.04 11.22 22.28
CA LYS A 172 0.82 12.67 22.44
C LYS A 172 -0.44 12.97 23.26
N ASP A 173 -1.45 13.60 22.68
CA ASP A 173 -2.72 13.92 23.35
C ASP A 173 -3.84 12.88 23.11
N ARG A 174 -3.51 11.77 22.43
CA ARG A 174 -4.38 10.62 22.14
C ARG A 174 -5.62 10.94 21.31
N LYS A 175 -5.63 12.04 20.55
CA LYS A 175 -6.78 12.43 19.69
C LYS A 175 -6.66 12.00 18.24
N VAL A 176 -5.67 11.17 17.89
CA VAL A 176 -5.45 10.70 16.53
C VAL A 176 -5.22 9.19 16.59
N ALA A 177 -6.03 8.42 15.85
CA ALA A 177 -5.91 6.96 15.80
C ALA A 177 -4.51 6.50 15.37
N ALA A 178 -3.90 7.20 14.41
CA ALA A 178 -2.53 6.91 13.96
C ALA A 178 -1.51 7.00 15.12
N TRP A 179 -1.64 7.94 16.06
CA TRP A 179 -0.70 8.03 17.19
C TRP A 179 -0.84 6.86 18.17
N LEU A 180 -2.04 6.28 18.28
CA LEU A 180 -2.27 5.07 19.07
C LEU A 180 -1.67 3.84 18.36
N GLU A 181 -1.77 3.78 17.03
CA GLU A 181 -1.12 2.77 16.19
C GLU A 181 0.42 2.88 16.29
N ASP A 182 0.99 4.07 16.12
CA ASP A 182 2.44 4.32 16.26
C ASP A 182 2.95 3.89 17.65
N THR A 183 2.12 4.06 18.70
CA THR A 183 2.45 3.61 20.05
C THR A 183 2.43 2.07 20.16
N ALA A 184 1.50 1.41 19.47
CA ALA A 184 1.44 -0.03 19.41
C ALA A 184 2.64 -0.64 18.66
N GLU A 185 3.03 -0.04 17.52
CA GLU A 185 4.23 -0.43 16.77
C GLU A 185 5.50 -0.31 17.63
N ALA A 186 5.64 0.77 18.40
CA ALA A 186 6.74 0.93 19.34
C ALA A 186 6.77 -0.14 20.44
N PHE A 187 5.60 -0.56 20.94
CA PHE A 187 5.51 -1.65 21.92
C PHE A 187 5.84 -3.02 21.32
N GLU A 188 5.41 -3.29 20.08
CA GLU A 188 5.78 -4.52 19.38
C GLU A 188 7.31 -4.60 19.22
N GLU A 189 7.95 -3.49 18.82
CA GLU A 189 9.39 -3.43 18.59
C GLU A 189 10.21 -3.76 19.85
N ILE A 190 9.79 -3.28 21.01
CA ILE A 190 10.47 -3.58 22.29
C ILE A 190 10.08 -4.93 22.89
N GLY A 191 9.19 -5.69 22.24
CA GLY A 191 8.73 -7.00 22.67
C GLY A 191 7.56 -7.00 23.67
N GLU A 192 6.97 -5.83 23.96
CA GLU A 192 5.80 -5.69 24.83
C GLU A 192 4.50 -5.98 24.05
N ILE A 193 4.39 -7.20 23.54
CA ILE A 193 3.32 -7.65 22.63
C ILE A 193 1.91 -7.43 23.19
N GLU A 194 1.75 -7.62 24.49
CA GLU A 194 0.46 -7.45 25.16
C GLU A 194 0.00 -5.98 25.15
N LEU A 195 0.93 -5.04 25.35
CA LEU A 195 0.66 -3.62 25.19
C LEU A 195 0.42 -3.26 23.73
N ALA A 196 1.19 -3.83 22.79
CA ALA A 196 0.98 -3.61 21.37
C ALA A 196 -0.45 -3.98 20.92
N ILE A 197 -0.94 -5.15 21.35
CA ILE A 197 -2.30 -5.61 21.03
C ILE A 197 -3.36 -4.68 21.62
N ASP A 198 -3.22 -4.25 22.88
CA ASP A 198 -4.17 -3.36 23.53
C ASP A 198 -4.21 -1.97 22.86
N TRP A 199 -3.05 -1.39 22.57
CA TRP A 199 -2.95 -0.07 21.93
C TRP A 199 -3.44 -0.10 20.48
N ALA A 200 -3.14 -1.15 19.72
CA ALA A 200 -3.68 -1.34 18.36
C ALA A 200 -5.21 -1.51 18.40
N LYS A 201 -5.75 -2.17 19.42
CA LYS A 201 -7.20 -2.24 19.63
C LYS A 201 -7.80 -0.88 19.96
N GLN A 202 -7.19 -0.08 20.83
CA GLN A 202 -7.64 1.29 21.12
C GLN A 202 -7.65 2.15 19.84
N ALA A 203 -6.60 2.04 19.02
CA ALA A 203 -6.53 2.69 17.71
C ALA A 203 -7.66 2.23 16.76
N THR A 204 -7.96 0.93 16.76
CA THR A 204 -9.07 0.34 15.99
C THR A 204 -10.42 0.86 16.44
N ASP A 205 -10.62 1.01 17.75
CA ASP A 205 -11.89 1.41 18.35
C ASP A 205 -12.11 2.92 18.34
N PHE A 206 -11.07 3.70 18.01
CA PHE A 206 -11.06 5.17 18.06
C PHE A 206 -12.22 5.82 17.28
N ASP A 207 -12.35 5.52 15.98
CA ASP A 207 -13.45 6.02 15.14
C ASP A 207 -13.77 5.04 13.99
N ARG A 208 -14.52 5.51 12.97
CA ARG A 208 -14.80 4.75 11.73
C ARG A 208 -13.97 5.23 10.52
N GLY A 209 -13.01 6.12 10.74
CA GLY A 209 -12.14 6.69 9.71
C GLY A 209 -11.11 5.69 9.17
N HIS A 210 -10.43 6.10 8.09
CA HIS A 210 -9.45 5.26 7.42
C HIS A 210 -8.25 4.90 8.31
N GLN A 211 -7.86 5.77 9.26
CA GLN A 211 -6.78 5.49 10.21
C GLN A 211 -7.17 4.35 11.16
N SER A 212 -8.37 4.36 11.73
CA SER A 212 -8.87 3.26 12.56
C SER A 212 -9.01 1.95 11.78
N LEU A 213 -9.33 2.01 10.49
CA LEU A 213 -9.35 0.83 9.61
C LEU A 213 -7.93 0.28 9.36
N LYS A 214 -6.92 1.15 9.16
CA LYS A 214 -5.51 0.74 9.07
C LYS A 214 -5.06 0.06 10.37
N ALA A 215 -5.35 0.69 11.50
CA ALA A 215 -5.06 0.12 12.82
C ALA A 215 -5.76 -1.23 13.07
N ALA A 216 -6.98 -1.42 12.53
CA ALA A 216 -7.70 -2.69 12.60
C ALA A 216 -6.97 -3.82 11.88
N ASP A 217 -6.34 -3.52 10.73
CA ASP A 217 -5.54 -4.48 9.99
C ASP A 217 -4.27 -4.86 10.76
N TYR A 218 -3.61 -3.87 11.38
CA TYR A 218 -2.45 -4.09 12.24
C TYR A 218 -2.80 -4.90 13.50
N TRP A 219 -3.85 -4.51 14.23
CA TRP A 219 -4.36 -5.23 15.39
C TRP A 219 -4.69 -6.70 15.07
N CYS A 220 -5.40 -6.95 13.97
CA CYS A 220 -5.68 -8.32 13.55
C CYS A 220 -4.39 -9.10 13.17
N GLY A 221 -3.39 -8.42 12.61
CA GLY A 221 -2.07 -9.02 12.34
C GLY A 221 -1.35 -9.46 13.62
N LEU A 222 -1.35 -8.61 14.66
CA LEU A 222 -0.81 -8.97 15.97
C LEU A 222 -1.55 -10.16 16.60
N LEU A 223 -2.88 -10.21 16.49
CA LEU A 223 -3.66 -11.35 16.96
C LEU A 223 -3.37 -12.63 16.16
N ASP A 224 -3.25 -12.54 14.83
CA ASP A 224 -2.89 -13.69 13.99
C ASP A 224 -1.52 -14.29 14.42
N ALA A 225 -0.56 -13.44 14.79
CA ALA A 225 0.79 -13.85 15.20
C ALA A 225 0.88 -14.35 16.65
N HIS A 226 0.19 -13.71 17.59
CA HIS A 226 0.41 -13.90 19.02
C HIS A 226 -0.79 -14.46 19.79
N ARG A 227 -2.00 -14.29 19.27
CA ARG A 227 -3.27 -14.71 19.91
C ARG A 227 -4.28 -15.26 18.88
N PRO A 228 -3.93 -16.33 18.13
CA PRO A 228 -4.74 -16.79 17.00
C PRO A 228 -6.15 -17.27 17.41
N ALA A 229 -6.37 -17.60 18.68
CA ALA A 229 -7.67 -17.95 19.22
C ALA A 229 -8.67 -16.76 19.21
N GLU A 230 -8.18 -15.52 19.29
CA GLU A 230 -9.00 -14.30 19.29
C GLU A 230 -9.18 -13.69 17.89
N ALA A 231 -8.37 -14.15 16.91
CA ALA A 231 -8.33 -13.57 15.57
C ALA A 231 -9.67 -13.64 14.82
N LEU A 232 -10.43 -14.74 14.97
CA LEU A 232 -11.73 -14.88 14.32
C LEU A 232 -12.73 -13.82 14.81
N ASP A 233 -12.85 -13.65 16.12
CA ASP A 233 -13.76 -12.68 16.72
C ASP A 233 -13.35 -11.24 16.38
N ALA A 234 -12.05 -10.95 16.34
CA ALA A 234 -11.52 -9.68 15.90
C ALA A 234 -11.89 -9.38 14.43
N ARG A 235 -11.65 -10.32 13.52
CA ARG A 235 -11.99 -10.18 12.09
C ARG A 235 -13.50 -10.01 11.88
N LEU A 236 -14.33 -10.67 12.68
CA LEU A 236 -15.78 -10.50 12.67
C LEU A 236 -16.18 -9.09 13.12
N SER A 237 -15.58 -8.57 14.20
CA SER A 237 -15.79 -7.19 14.66
C SER A 237 -15.42 -6.17 13.58
N VAL A 238 -14.25 -6.34 12.94
CA VAL A 238 -13.78 -5.48 11.85
C VAL A 238 -14.73 -5.54 10.65
N PHE A 239 -15.18 -6.72 10.25
CA PHE A 239 -16.16 -6.86 9.16
C PHE A 239 -17.46 -6.11 9.46
N ARG A 240 -18.02 -6.27 10.67
CA ARG A 240 -19.26 -5.59 11.07
C ARG A 240 -19.11 -4.07 11.10
N LYS A 241 -17.94 -3.56 11.52
CA LYS A 241 -17.66 -2.12 11.60
C LYS A 241 -17.37 -1.50 10.23
N TRP A 242 -16.67 -2.22 9.35
CA TRP A 242 -16.36 -1.81 7.98
C TRP A 242 -16.66 -2.93 6.97
N PRO A 243 -17.94 -3.15 6.61
CA PRO A 243 -18.31 -4.18 5.64
C PRO A 243 -17.73 -3.87 4.27
N SER A 244 -16.92 -4.78 3.74
CA SER A 244 -16.35 -4.71 2.40
C SER A 244 -15.99 -6.11 1.91
N SER A 245 -15.78 -6.26 0.61
CA SER A 245 -15.27 -7.51 0.03
C SER A 245 -13.95 -7.95 0.68
N THR A 246 -13.07 -7.00 1.03
CA THR A 246 -11.78 -7.25 1.68
C THR A 246 -11.93 -7.74 3.13
N SER A 247 -12.73 -7.06 3.96
CA SER A 247 -12.95 -7.47 5.35
C SER A 247 -13.70 -8.81 5.44
N ALA A 248 -14.65 -9.04 4.53
CA ALA A 248 -15.31 -10.33 4.37
C ALA A 248 -14.33 -11.45 3.95
N ALA A 249 -13.40 -11.18 3.03
CA ALA A 249 -12.40 -12.15 2.61
C ALA A 249 -11.46 -12.56 3.75
N ARG A 250 -11.07 -11.61 4.59
CA ARG A 250 -10.26 -11.85 5.79
C ARG A 250 -11.02 -12.67 6.83
N LEU A 251 -12.30 -12.37 7.07
CA LEU A 251 -13.17 -13.17 7.94
C LEU A 251 -13.37 -14.60 7.39
N HIS A 252 -13.64 -14.74 6.10
CA HIS A 252 -13.75 -16.05 5.44
C HIS A 252 -12.49 -16.89 5.67
N LYS A 253 -11.30 -16.31 5.46
CA LYS A 253 -10.02 -16.98 5.72
C LYS A 253 -9.88 -17.42 7.18
N ALA A 254 -10.22 -16.56 8.14
CA ALA A 254 -10.10 -16.86 9.57
C ALA A 254 -11.11 -17.93 10.04
N SER A 255 -12.33 -17.91 9.50
CA SER A 255 -13.40 -18.85 9.91
C SER A 255 -13.16 -20.30 9.44
N GLY A 256 -12.44 -20.50 8.33
CA GLY A 256 -12.08 -21.83 7.83
C GLY A 256 -13.29 -22.77 7.73
N LYS A 257 -13.30 -23.83 8.55
CA LYS A 257 -14.40 -24.82 8.56
C LYS A 257 -15.70 -24.28 9.14
N SER A 258 -15.64 -23.24 9.96
CA SER A 258 -16.81 -22.59 10.57
C SER A 258 -17.44 -21.52 9.66
N TRP A 259 -16.92 -21.33 8.43
CA TRP A 259 -17.49 -20.40 7.46
C TRP A 259 -19.03 -20.51 7.28
N PRO A 260 -19.64 -21.72 7.24
CA PRO A 260 -21.08 -21.86 7.11
C PRO A 260 -21.88 -21.08 8.18
N ASP A 261 -21.33 -20.89 9.38
CA ASP A 261 -21.99 -20.20 10.49
C ASP A 261 -22.07 -18.67 10.26
N TYR A 262 -21.17 -18.12 9.44
CA TYR A 262 -21.07 -16.68 9.16
C TYR A 262 -21.57 -16.28 7.77
N ARG A 263 -21.73 -17.26 6.86
CA ARG A 263 -22.01 -17.02 5.44
C ARG A 263 -23.22 -16.11 5.24
N ASP A 264 -24.33 -16.40 5.90
CA ASP A 264 -25.58 -15.69 5.68
C ASP A 264 -25.53 -14.26 6.22
N GLU A 265 -24.90 -14.05 7.38
CA GLU A 265 -24.65 -12.71 7.92
C GLU A 265 -23.79 -11.88 6.95
N VAL A 266 -22.71 -12.45 6.43
CA VAL A 266 -21.78 -11.75 5.54
C VAL A 266 -22.47 -11.39 4.23
N VAL A 267 -23.18 -12.33 3.60
CA VAL A 267 -23.92 -12.08 2.35
C VAL A 267 -24.98 -11.01 2.55
N ALA A 268 -25.78 -11.10 3.62
CA ALA A 268 -26.82 -10.12 3.91
C ALA A 268 -26.24 -8.71 4.17
N THR A 269 -25.13 -8.63 4.92
CA THR A 269 -24.47 -7.36 5.22
C THR A 269 -23.87 -6.73 3.96
N LEU A 270 -23.19 -7.52 3.12
CA LEU A 270 -22.59 -7.02 1.89
C LEU A 270 -23.63 -6.60 0.84
N ALA A 271 -24.88 -7.07 0.92
CA ALA A 271 -25.93 -6.68 -0.02
C ALA A 271 -26.18 -5.16 -0.07
N ALA A 272 -25.83 -4.42 0.99
CA ALA A 272 -25.87 -2.96 1.01
C ALA A 272 -24.85 -2.30 0.05
N SER A 273 -23.81 -3.03 -0.37
CA SER A 273 -22.84 -2.65 -1.40
C SER A 273 -22.81 -3.73 -2.49
N PRO A 274 -23.62 -3.61 -3.56
CA PRO A 274 -23.69 -4.61 -4.63
C PRO A 274 -22.32 -4.96 -5.22
N ARG A 275 -21.44 -3.97 -5.34
CA ARG A 275 -20.05 -4.17 -5.78
C ARG A 275 -19.29 -5.11 -4.85
N ASP A 276 -19.33 -4.88 -3.54
CA ASP A 276 -18.60 -5.71 -2.58
C ASP A 276 -19.18 -7.12 -2.45
N ALA A 277 -20.52 -7.27 -2.47
CA ALA A 277 -21.15 -8.58 -2.46
C ALA A 277 -20.70 -9.43 -3.67
N VAL A 278 -20.71 -8.84 -4.86
CA VAL A 278 -20.32 -9.52 -6.10
C VAL A 278 -18.82 -9.83 -6.12
N LEU A 279 -17.96 -8.88 -5.73
CA LEU A 279 -16.52 -9.10 -5.68
C LEU A 279 -16.15 -10.17 -4.64
N PHE A 280 -16.84 -10.21 -3.49
CA PHE A 280 -16.62 -11.25 -2.49
C PHE A 280 -16.98 -12.64 -3.04
N ALA A 281 -18.17 -12.80 -3.63
CA ALA A 281 -18.58 -14.05 -4.25
C ALA A 281 -17.60 -14.51 -5.36
N LEU A 282 -17.21 -13.59 -6.23
CA LEU A 282 -16.35 -13.88 -7.37
C LEU A 282 -14.90 -14.18 -6.96
N LEU A 283 -14.29 -13.33 -6.13
CA LEU A 283 -12.86 -13.37 -5.84
C LEU A 283 -12.51 -14.20 -4.62
N THR A 284 -13.40 -14.28 -3.62
CA THR A 284 -13.15 -15.06 -2.39
C THR A 284 -13.79 -16.42 -2.45
N LEU A 285 -15.10 -16.49 -2.68
CA LEU A 285 -15.82 -17.77 -2.74
C LEU A 285 -15.53 -18.55 -4.02
N LYS A 286 -14.99 -17.87 -5.05
CA LYS A 286 -14.74 -18.42 -6.39
C LYS A 286 -16.01 -19.01 -7.02
N ASP A 287 -17.15 -18.42 -6.71
CA ASP A 287 -18.47 -18.86 -7.16
C ASP A 287 -19.01 -17.88 -8.20
N SER A 288 -18.78 -18.20 -9.48
CA SER A 288 -19.20 -17.36 -10.60
C SER A 288 -20.71 -17.33 -10.78
N GLU A 289 -21.42 -18.41 -10.46
CA GLU A 289 -22.89 -18.46 -10.55
C GLU A 289 -23.55 -17.61 -9.48
N PHE A 290 -23.05 -17.71 -8.24
CA PHE A 290 -23.53 -16.88 -7.16
C PHE A 290 -23.21 -15.39 -7.40
N ALA A 291 -22.01 -15.07 -7.88
CA ALA A 291 -21.65 -13.71 -8.25
C ALA A 291 -22.55 -13.15 -9.37
N TRP A 292 -22.86 -13.95 -10.39
CA TRP A 292 -23.78 -13.60 -11.46
C TRP A 292 -25.20 -13.30 -10.94
N ASN A 293 -25.72 -14.16 -10.07
CA ASN A 293 -27.05 -13.99 -9.47
C ASN A 293 -27.10 -12.76 -8.54
N LEU A 294 -26.05 -12.52 -7.75
CA LEU A 294 -25.94 -11.31 -6.93
C LEU A 294 -25.89 -10.05 -7.79
N ALA A 295 -25.13 -10.05 -8.89
CA ALA A 295 -25.02 -8.89 -9.76
C ALA A 295 -26.37 -8.47 -10.36
N HIS A 296 -27.23 -9.45 -10.70
CA HIS A 296 -28.60 -9.18 -11.15
C HIS A 296 -29.53 -8.78 -10.00
N SER A 297 -29.59 -9.57 -8.93
CA SER A 297 -30.53 -9.36 -7.82
C SER A 297 -30.29 -8.06 -7.05
N LEU A 298 -29.04 -7.62 -6.94
CA LEU A 298 -28.65 -6.38 -6.29
C LEU A 298 -28.53 -5.20 -7.26
N ALA A 299 -28.93 -5.37 -8.53
CA ALA A 299 -28.86 -4.35 -9.57
C ALA A 299 -27.48 -3.65 -9.64
N LEU A 300 -26.42 -4.44 -9.80
CA LEU A 300 -25.06 -3.92 -9.90
C LEU A 300 -24.94 -2.90 -11.05
N ASP A 301 -24.39 -1.73 -10.76
CA ASP A 301 -24.19 -0.64 -11.75
C ASP A 301 -22.74 -0.52 -12.25
N SER A 302 -21.79 -1.16 -11.57
CA SER A 302 -20.37 -1.03 -11.92
C SER A 302 -19.98 -1.85 -13.15
N ASP A 303 -19.76 -1.19 -14.29
CA ASP A 303 -19.30 -1.83 -15.53
C ASP A 303 -17.95 -2.55 -15.39
N HIS A 304 -17.03 -1.98 -14.63
CA HIS A 304 -15.77 -2.64 -14.29
C HIS A 304 -16.03 -4.00 -13.60
N THR A 305 -16.93 -4.01 -12.62
CA THR A 305 -17.26 -5.23 -11.88
C THR A 305 -18.01 -6.23 -12.75
N TRP A 306 -18.95 -5.77 -13.59
CA TRP A 306 -19.61 -6.61 -14.58
C TRP A 306 -18.64 -7.25 -15.57
N SER A 307 -17.60 -6.53 -15.99
CA SER A 307 -16.57 -7.06 -16.88
C SER A 307 -15.83 -8.25 -16.25
N GLU A 308 -15.58 -8.24 -14.94
CA GLU A 308 -14.97 -9.37 -14.23
C GLU A 308 -15.96 -10.54 -14.08
N VAL A 309 -17.23 -10.25 -13.76
CA VAL A 309 -18.29 -11.26 -13.62
C VAL A 309 -18.53 -12.01 -14.93
N VAL A 310 -18.75 -11.30 -16.05
CA VAL A 310 -19.02 -11.96 -17.34
C VAL A 310 -17.85 -12.84 -17.75
N LYS A 311 -16.61 -12.37 -17.55
CA LYS A 311 -15.41 -13.12 -17.91
C LYS A 311 -15.33 -14.45 -17.16
N ALA A 312 -15.74 -14.49 -15.90
CA ALA A 312 -15.79 -15.73 -15.13
C ALA A 312 -17.00 -16.60 -15.48
N TYR A 313 -18.16 -15.99 -15.73
CA TYR A 313 -19.42 -16.70 -16.02
C TYR A 313 -19.48 -17.26 -17.45
N GLU A 314 -18.64 -16.79 -18.36
CA GLU A 314 -18.50 -17.33 -19.73
C GLU A 314 -18.26 -18.85 -19.78
N GLN A 315 -17.64 -19.44 -18.75
CA GLN A 315 -17.42 -20.89 -18.69
C GLN A 315 -18.67 -21.67 -18.28
N VAL A 316 -19.64 -21.01 -17.66
CA VAL A 316 -20.91 -21.59 -17.22
C VAL A 316 -21.93 -21.47 -18.34
N ASP A 317 -22.19 -20.24 -18.80
CA ASP A 317 -23.11 -19.97 -19.91
C ASP A 317 -22.59 -18.81 -20.78
N PRO A 318 -21.87 -19.12 -21.88
CA PRO A 318 -21.40 -18.12 -22.83
C PRO A 318 -22.52 -17.22 -23.39
N ILE A 319 -23.71 -17.76 -23.61
CA ILE A 319 -24.80 -17.09 -24.30
C ILE A 319 -25.50 -16.09 -23.37
N ALA A 320 -25.70 -16.47 -22.10
CA ALA A 320 -26.27 -15.58 -21.09
C ALA A 320 -25.43 -14.30 -20.88
N THR A 321 -24.12 -14.33 -21.18
CA THR A 321 -23.25 -13.15 -21.03
C THR A 321 -23.40 -12.11 -22.15
N LEU A 322 -23.99 -12.47 -23.30
CA LEU A 322 -24.05 -11.61 -24.48
C LEU A 322 -24.73 -10.25 -24.23
N PRO A 323 -25.90 -10.18 -23.54
CA PRO A 323 -26.55 -8.89 -23.27
C PRO A 323 -25.70 -7.95 -22.40
N ILE A 324 -24.94 -8.49 -21.45
CA ILE A 324 -24.04 -7.69 -20.61
C ILE A 324 -22.83 -7.22 -21.43
N HIS A 325 -22.25 -8.08 -22.27
CA HIS A 325 -21.19 -7.65 -23.19
C HIS A 325 -21.66 -6.54 -24.14
N GLN A 326 -22.89 -6.63 -24.66
CA GLN A 326 -23.50 -5.57 -25.47
C GLN A 326 -23.58 -4.25 -24.70
N ARG A 327 -24.16 -4.26 -23.49
CA ARG A 327 -24.26 -3.06 -22.64
C ARG A 327 -22.89 -2.42 -22.39
N LEU A 328 -21.88 -3.24 -22.10
CA LEU A 328 -20.51 -2.77 -21.89
C LEU A 328 -19.89 -2.17 -23.16
N VAL A 329 -20.19 -2.71 -24.35
CA VAL A 329 -19.78 -2.10 -25.62
C VAL A 329 -20.46 -0.74 -25.82
N GLU A 330 -21.78 -0.67 -25.61
CA GLU A 330 -22.56 0.55 -25.79
C GLU A 330 -22.06 1.67 -24.87
N ASN A 331 -21.82 1.36 -23.60
CA ASN A 331 -21.27 2.31 -22.62
C ASN A 331 -19.85 2.76 -23.01
N GLU A 332 -18.99 1.85 -23.46
CA GLU A 332 -17.65 2.19 -23.96
C GLU A 332 -17.71 3.15 -25.17
N LEU A 333 -18.74 3.05 -26.01
CA LEU A 333 -18.90 3.89 -27.20
C LEU A 333 -19.56 5.26 -26.95
N VAL A 334 -20.02 5.55 -25.73
CA VAL A 334 -20.54 6.87 -25.35
C VAL A 334 -19.44 7.93 -25.57
N GLU A 335 -18.24 7.67 -25.04
CA GLU A 335 -17.09 8.55 -25.18
C GLU A 335 -16.30 8.29 -26.47
N ALA A 336 -15.98 9.36 -27.20
CA ALA A 336 -15.19 9.25 -28.41
C ALA A 336 -13.70 9.13 -28.09
N GLY A 337 -13.09 7.99 -28.39
CA GLY A 337 -11.66 7.82 -28.15
C GLY A 337 -11.06 6.57 -28.76
N ALA A 338 -9.80 6.68 -29.17
CA ALA A 338 -9.01 5.58 -29.73
C ALA A 338 -8.98 4.33 -28.85
N GLN A 339 -8.91 4.54 -27.54
CA GLN A 339 -8.84 3.49 -26.54
C GLN A 339 -10.20 2.79 -26.43
N HIS A 340 -11.27 3.56 -26.29
CA HIS A 340 -12.64 3.08 -26.22
C HIS A 340 -13.03 2.25 -27.45
N TYR A 341 -12.71 2.72 -28.65
CA TYR A 341 -13.00 1.99 -29.89
C TYR A 341 -12.27 0.64 -29.97
N ARG A 342 -11.01 0.59 -29.51
CA ARG A 342 -10.24 -0.66 -29.44
C ARG A 342 -10.77 -1.63 -28.39
N LEU A 343 -11.34 -1.14 -27.29
CA LEU A 343 -11.95 -1.98 -26.25
C LEU A 343 -13.29 -2.54 -26.74
N ALA A 344 -14.15 -1.69 -27.32
CA ALA A 344 -15.41 -2.08 -27.95
C ALA A 344 -15.20 -3.14 -29.05
N ALA A 345 -14.27 -2.91 -29.99
CA ALA A 345 -13.97 -3.86 -31.07
C ALA A 345 -13.51 -5.23 -30.53
N ARG A 346 -12.66 -5.24 -29.49
CA ARG A 346 -12.21 -6.47 -28.83
C ARG A 346 -13.37 -7.21 -28.16
N ARG A 347 -14.28 -6.50 -27.50
CA ARG A 347 -15.45 -7.10 -26.84
C ARG A 347 -16.46 -7.64 -27.85
N LEU A 348 -16.71 -6.94 -28.97
CA LEU A 348 -17.55 -7.45 -30.06
C LEU A 348 -16.96 -8.70 -30.73
N ALA A 349 -15.65 -8.73 -30.96
CA ALA A 349 -14.98 -9.94 -31.47
C ALA A 349 -15.14 -11.12 -30.49
N LYS A 350 -15.05 -10.86 -29.19
CA LYS A 350 -15.32 -11.84 -28.14
C LYS A 350 -16.77 -12.32 -28.17
N MET A 351 -17.76 -11.42 -28.30
CA MET A 351 -19.17 -11.79 -28.43
C MET A 351 -19.40 -12.74 -29.62
N ARG A 352 -18.80 -12.45 -30.79
CA ARG A 352 -18.88 -13.36 -31.95
C ARG A 352 -18.30 -14.73 -31.67
N LYS A 353 -17.21 -14.80 -30.90
CA LYS A 353 -16.62 -16.08 -30.49
C LYS A 353 -17.54 -16.85 -29.53
N LEU A 354 -18.17 -16.16 -28.58
CA LEU A 354 -19.08 -16.76 -27.60
C LEU A 354 -20.38 -17.25 -28.23
N SER A 355 -20.90 -16.55 -29.24
CA SER A 355 -22.13 -16.92 -29.95
C SER A 355 -21.93 -17.86 -31.14
N ALA A 356 -20.68 -18.21 -31.48
CA ALA A 356 -20.36 -19.04 -32.63
C ALA A 356 -21.06 -20.41 -32.55
N GLY A 357 -21.78 -20.78 -33.62
CA GLY A 357 -22.53 -22.04 -33.68
C GLY A 357 -23.86 -22.05 -32.92
N SER A 358 -24.27 -20.92 -32.33
CA SER A 358 -25.58 -20.75 -31.69
C SER A 358 -26.53 -19.91 -32.54
N GLU A 359 -27.82 -19.95 -32.22
CA GLU A 359 -28.85 -19.09 -32.83
C GLU A 359 -28.57 -17.60 -32.62
N LYS A 360 -27.82 -17.25 -31.56
CA LYS A 360 -27.41 -15.87 -31.24
C LYS A 360 -26.28 -15.34 -32.14
N SER A 361 -25.69 -16.17 -33.00
CA SER A 361 -24.64 -15.70 -33.92
C SER A 361 -25.15 -14.64 -34.90
N ALA A 362 -26.39 -14.75 -35.36
CA ALA A 362 -27.00 -13.77 -36.27
C ALA A 362 -27.24 -12.44 -35.54
N GLU A 363 -27.84 -12.49 -34.36
CA GLU A 363 -28.12 -11.31 -33.52
C GLU A 363 -26.86 -10.50 -33.20
N VAL A 364 -25.74 -11.17 -32.90
CA VAL A 364 -24.46 -10.47 -32.65
C VAL A 364 -23.92 -9.78 -33.91
N ASN A 365 -24.07 -10.38 -35.10
CA ASN A 365 -23.65 -9.74 -36.34
C ASN A 365 -24.57 -8.54 -36.69
N ASP A 366 -25.87 -8.66 -36.45
CA ASP A 366 -26.83 -7.58 -36.66
C ASP A 366 -26.55 -6.39 -35.72
N LEU A 367 -26.21 -6.67 -34.45
CA LEU A 367 -25.75 -5.65 -33.50
C LEU A 367 -24.52 -4.90 -34.02
N ILE A 368 -23.53 -5.62 -34.55
CA ILE A 368 -22.31 -5.00 -35.11
C ILE A 368 -22.67 -4.11 -36.31
N ALA A 369 -23.51 -4.58 -37.22
CA ALA A 369 -23.96 -3.80 -38.37
C ALA A 369 -24.72 -2.54 -37.92
N ALA A 370 -25.59 -2.65 -36.92
CA ALA A 370 -26.29 -1.50 -36.33
C ALA A 370 -25.33 -0.48 -35.71
N LEU A 371 -24.33 -0.94 -34.93
CA LEU A 371 -23.31 -0.06 -34.35
C LEU A 371 -22.46 0.64 -35.42
N ARG A 372 -22.15 -0.04 -36.53
CA ARG A 372 -21.46 0.58 -37.68
C ARG A 372 -22.29 1.71 -38.28
N GLU A 373 -23.59 1.50 -38.49
CA GLU A 373 -24.46 2.51 -39.08
C GLU A 373 -24.68 3.71 -38.13
N ILE A 374 -24.99 3.44 -36.86
CA ILE A 374 -25.15 4.47 -35.81
C ILE A 374 -23.90 5.35 -35.73
N HIS A 375 -22.71 4.74 -35.82
CA HIS A 375 -21.43 5.43 -35.70
C HIS A 375 -20.70 5.60 -37.04
N ARG A 376 -21.40 5.66 -38.18
CA ARG A 376 -20.80 5.79 -39.52
C ARG A 376 -19.89 7.00 -39.70
N ARG A 377 -20.11 8.05 -38.91
CA ARG A 377 -19.32 9.30 -38.92
C ARG A 377 -18.05 9.25 -38.04
N ARG A 378 -17.72 8.09 -37.45
CA ARG A 378 -16.53 7.88 -36.61
C ARG A 378 -15.51 7.00 -37.38
N PRO A 379 -14.69 7.55 -38.30
CA PRO A 379 -13.83 6.75 -39.19
C PRO A 379 -12.82 5.88 -38.44
N ARG A 380 -12.30 6.37 -37.30
CA ARG A 380 -11.39 5.60 -36.45
C ARG A 380 -12.06 4.37 -35.82
N LEU A 381 -13.35 4.45 -35.48
CA LEU A 381 -14.09 3.29 -34.96
C LEU A 381 -14.27 2.22 -36.04
N GLN A 382 -14.63 2.65 -37.26
CA GLN A 382 -14.75 1.74 -38.41
C GLN A 382 -13.44 1.00 -38.68
N GLN A 383 -12.30 1.71 -38.66
CA GLN A 383 -10.97 1.10 -38.81
C GLN A 383 -10.66 0.05 -37.73
N GLU A 384 -11.05 0.28 -36.47
CA GLU A 384 -10.84 -0.71 -35.41
C GLU A 384 -11.78 -1.92 -35.57
N PHE A 385 -13.00 -1.72 -36.07
CA PHE A 385 -13.92 -2.83 -36.37
C PHE A 385 -13.41 -3.68 -37.55
N ASP A 386 -12.89 -3.03 -38.59
CA ASP A 386 -12.27 -3.70 -39.74
C ASP A 386 -11.02 -4.48 -39.31
N ARG A 387 -10.16 -3.87 -38.48
CA ARG A 387 -8.97 -4.53 -37.92
C ARG A 387 -9.34 -5.76 -37.07
N ALA A 388 -10.47 -5.70 -36.36
CA ALA A 388 -10.98 -6.82 -35.58
C ALA A 388 -11.77 -7.86 -36.41
N GLY A 389 -11.89 -7.67 -37.73
CA GLY A 389 -12.58 -8.59 -38.64
C GLY A 389 -14.09 -8.67 -38.40
N LEU A 390 -14.70 -7.59 -37.89
CA LEU A 390 -16.13 -7.51 -37.59
C LEU A 390 -16.93 -7.21 -38.88
N PRO A 391 -18.06 -7.90 -39.11
CA PRO A 391 -18.88 -7.72 -40.32
C PRO A 391 -19.46 -6.31 -40.45
#